data_AF-A0A850TA94-F1
#
_entry.id   AF-A0A850TA94-F1
#
_cell.length_a   1.000
_cell.length_b   1.000
_cell.length_c   1.000
_cell.angle_alpha   90.00
_cell.angle_beta   90.00
_cell.angle_gamma   90.00
#
_symmetry.space_group_name_H-M   'P 1'
#
loop_
_entity.id
_entity.type
_entity.pdbx_description
1 polymer ?
#
loop_
_entity_poly.entity_id
_entity_poly.type
_entity_poly.pdbx_seq_one_letter_code
_entity_poly.pdbx_strand_id
1 'polypeptide(L)'
;MKIITTHKGSDFDALSCLVAATIIYPDAKPILPATINANLKNFLAIHKDLFDLWAPKEVDLDTVDTLICVDTHSWSRLDPQLSGLSKKSDLDIIVWDHHKEGDIEAGESHLSQTGAAVTLFVQQIEKERKTITPIQATLFLIGIYEDTGHLSYPTTRPEDAYAAGFLLDRNADLNILGTFLQPAYGKKQKEILFNMIQQAERSEVNGFSLSVCQMEIHGRVENLAMVMQMYRELMNVDVAIGIFRDVEKNKCMVIGRSGVDEINIGVLMRSLGGGGHPGAGSALVKGANPDALLETILELLKGNRYSSVMLSDIMSYPVVTVNARSSVGEVAMMLREMGCSGMPVMDDDDNLVGVVSRRDFRKVKKPKQMQSPIKAIMSRNIVTIEYDKSAFEAARLMIRHDIGRIPVMKEGKIIGIITRSDIMMYFYDILPESTPPAESEIQKELVKT
;
A
#
# COMPACT_ATOMS: atom_id res chain seq x y z
N MET A 1 -8.60 42.52 -9.00
CA MET A 1 -7.49 41.96 -8.20
C MET A 1 -7.48 40.45 -8.37
N LYS A 2 -6.31 39.88 -8.69
CA LYS A 2 -6.13 38.44 -8.80
C LYS A 2 -5.74 37.84 -7.45
N ILE A 3 -6.37 36.76 -7.06
CA ILE A 3 -6.04 36.02 -5.84
C ILE A 3 -5.81 34.55 -6.14
N ILE A 4 -4.96 33.89 -5.35
CA ILE A 4 -4.77 32.44 -5.34
C ILE A 4 -5.25 31.93 -3.99
N THR A 5 -6.02 30.85 -3.95
CA THR A 5 -6.44 30.22 -2.69
C THR A 5 -6.46 28.71 -2.82
N THR A 6 -6.44 28.03 -1.68
CA THR A 6 -6.56 26.58 -1.58
C THR A 6 -7.67 26.19 -0.59
N HIS A 7 -7.81 24.90 -0.29
CA HIS A 7 -8.84 24.39 0.62
C HIS A 7 -8.54 24.71 2.09
N LYS A 8 -9.60 24.82 2.90
CA LYS A 8 -9.55 24.88 4.36
C LYS A 8 -8.96 23.57 4.92
N GLY A 9 -8.25 23.68 6.03
CA GLY A 9 -7.45 22.58 6.56
C GLY A 9 -6.20 22.32 5.73
N SER A 10 -5.62 23.36 5.14
CA SER A 10 -4.47 23.29 4.22
C SER A 10 -3.30 22.55 4.86
N ASP A 11 -2.66 21.68 4.10
CA ASP A 11 -1.46 20.92 4.40
C ASP A 11 -0.27 21.42 3.57
N PHE A 12 0.83 20.67 3.50
CA PHE A 12 1.98 21.13 2.73
C PHE A 12 1.75 21.11 1.23
N ASP A 13 0.95 20.19 0.69
CA ASP A 13 0.65 20.19 -0.74
C ASP A 13 -0.15 21.44 -1.12
N ALA A 14 -1.17 21.77 -0.33
CA ALA A 14 -1.95 22.99 -0.47
C ALA A 14 -1.09 24.29 -0.40
N LEU A 15 -0.20 24.41 0.60
CA LEU A 15 0.71 25.56 0.68
C LEU A 15 1.72 25.57 -0.47
N SER A 16 2.23 24.41 -0.87
CA SER A 16 3.18 24.28 -1.97
C SER A 16 2.56 24.74 -3.27
N CYS A 17 1.34 24.31 -3.57
CA CYS A 17 0.56 24.79 -4.70
C CYS A 17 0.32 26.30 -4.63
N LEU A 18 -0.05 26.82 -3.46
CA LEU A 18 -0.29 28.25 -3.25
C LEU A 18 0.94 29.09 -3.59
N VAL A 19 2.12 28.68 -3.12
CA VAL A 19 3.39 29.36 -3.39
C VAL A 19 3.88 29.10 -4.81
N ALA A 20 3.67 27.91 -5.38
CA ALA A 20 4.07 27.61 -6.75
C ALA A 20 3.25 28.41 -7.76
N ALA A 21 1.97 28.63 -7.47
CA ALA A 21 1.09 29.46 -8.28
C ALA A 21 1.54 30.92 -8.36
N THR A 22 2.17 31.50 -7.32
CA THR A 22 2.68 32.89 -7.41
C THR A 22 3.86 33.01 -8.37
N ILE A 23 4.56 31.92 -8.68
CA ILE A 23 5.65 31.91 -9.67
C ILE A 23 5.08 31.96 -11.10
N ILE A 24 3.93 31.30 -11.31
CA ILE A 24 3.21 31.29 -12.59
C ILE A 24 2.43 32.60 -12.77
N TYR A 25 1.78 33.07 -11.70
CA TYR A 25 0.92 34.25 -11.65
C TYR A 25 1.48 35.30 -10.65
N PRO A 26 2.56 36.03 -11.00
CA PRO A 26 3.27 36.91 -10.07
C PRO A 26 2.45 38.11 -9.56
N ASP A 27 1.42 38.52 -10.29
CA ASP A 27 0.54 39.63 -9.89
C ASP A 27 -0.61 39.19 -8.97
N ALA A 28 -0.74 37.89 -8.69
CA ALA A 28 -1.82 37.34 -7.86
C ALA A 28 -1.40 37.20 -6.40
N LYS A 29 -2.32 37.53 -5.49
CA LYS A 29 -2.05 37.48 -4.05
C LYS A 29 -2.36 36.09 -3.47
N PRO A 30 -1.40 35.41 -2.81
CA PRO A 30 -1.65 34.10 -2.20
C PRO A 30 -2.42 34.25 -0.88
N ILE A 31 -3.64 33.74 -0.85
CA ILE A 31 -4.53 33.75 0.31
C ILE A 31 -4.45 32.40 1.01
N LEU A 32 -3.89 32.37 2.22
CA LEU A 32 -3.85 31.16 3.03
C LEU A 32 -5.11 31.07 3.90
N PRO A 33 -5.92 30.00 3.80
CA PRO A 33 -7.10 29.81 4.66
C PRO A 33 -6.78 29.88 6.16
N ALA A 34 -7.75 30.32 6.96
CA ALA A 34 -7.53 30.51 8.40
C ALA A 34 -7.33 29.18 9.15
N THR A 35 -7.90 28.10 8.64
CA THR A 35 -7.76 26.75 9.20
C THR A 35 -6.68 26.00 8.42
N ILE A 36 -5.62 25.59 9.10
CA ILE A 36 -4.49 24.84 8.53
C ILE A 36 -4.14 23.62 9.39
N ASN A 37 -3.46 22.64 8.81
CA ASN A 37 -2.99 21.46 9.52
C ASN A 37 -1.89 21.81 10.57
N ALA A 38 -1.63 20.90 11.51
CA ALA A 38 -0.71 21.17 12.62
C ALA A 38 0.76 21.28 12.18
N ASN A 39 1.20 20.46 11.21
CA ASN A 39 2.58 20.46 10.72
C ASN A 39 2.90 21.76 9.96
N LEU A 40 1.99 22.19 9.10
CA LEU A 40 2.03 23.44 8.38
C LEU A 40 2.05 24.63 9.33
N LYS A 41 1.26 24.60 10.40
CA LYS A 41 1.29 25.64 11.44
C LYS A 41 2.68 25.77 12.07
N ASN A 42 3.35 24.65 12.37
CA ASN A 42 4.70 24.66 12.93
C ASN A 42 5.73 25.20 11.91
N PHE A 43 5.60 24.83 10.64
CA PHE A 43 6.45 25.34 9.57
C PHE A 43 6.31 26.86 9.41
N LEU A 44 5.06 27.34 9.31
CA LEU A 44 4.77 28.76 9.14
C LEU A 44 5.17 29.61 10.36
N ALA A 45 5.19 29.05 11.57
CA ALA A 45 5.66 29.78 12.76
C ALA A 45 7.09 30.34 12.60
N ILE A 46 7.90 29.73 11.73
CA ILE A 46 9.28 30.14 11.44
C ILE A 46 9.40 30.77 10.04
N HIS A 47 8.64 30.27 9.05
CA HIS A 47 8.85 30.58 7.64
C HIS A 47 7.78 31.50 7.02
N LYS A 48 6.79 31.98 7.79
CA LYS A 48 5.65 32.73 7.23
C LYS A 48 6.04 33.94 6.39
N ASP A 49 7.06 34.68 6.81
CA ASP A 49 7.49 35.93 6.15
C ASP A 49 8.24 35.68 4.83
N LEU A 50 8.49 34.42 4.45
CA LEU A 50 9.17 34.07 3.19
C LEU A 50 8.23 34.00 1.98
N PHE A 51 6.91 33.98 2.20
CA PHE A 51 5.92 33.63 1.16
C PHE A 51 4.85 34.71 0.92
N ASP A 52 4.95 35.87 1.57
CA ASP A 52 4.03 37.02 1.41
C ASP A 52 2.54 36.63 1.46
N LEU A 53 2.17 35.75 2.39
CA LEU A 53 0.82 35.20 2.50
C LEU A 53 -0.17 36.18 3.12
N TRP A 54 -1.35 36.29 2.52
CA TRP A 54 -2.48 37.11 2.98
C TRP A 54 -3.51 36.24 3.70
N ALA A 55 -4.15 36.78 4.75
CA ALA A 55 -5.29 36.14 5.37
C ALA A 55 -6.59 36.46 4.62
N PRO A 56 -7.63 35.59 4.67
CA PRO A 56 -8.89 35.81 3.95
C PRO A 56 -9.58 37.13 4.32
N LYS A 57 -9.48 37.53 5.59
CA LYS A 57 -10.03 38.79 6.11
C LYS A 57 -9.39 40.06 5.54
N GLU A 58 -8.22 39.94 4.91
CA GLU A 58 -7.47 41.06 4.30
C GLU A 58 -7.88 41.28 2.84
N VAL A 59 -8.76 40.43 2.31
CA VAL A 59 -9.22 40.48 0.92
C VAL A 59 -10.56 41.20 0.85
N ASP A 60 -10.59 42.28 0.06
CA ASP A 60 -11.84 42.90 -0.36
C ASP A 60 -12.41 42.13 -1.57
N LEU A 61 -13.45 41.33 -1.34
CA LEU A 61 -14.06 40.46 -2.35
C LEU A 61 -14.65 41.24 -3.54
N ASP A 62 -15.05 42.48 -3.34
CA ASP A 62 -15.63 43.30 -4.41
C ASP A 62 -14.57 43.67 -5.45
N THR A 63 -13.31 43.78 -5.04
CA THR A 63 -12.18 44.08 -5.92
C THR A 63 -11.62 42.87 -6.65
N VAL A 64 -12.04 41.66 -6.31
CA VAL A 64 -11.54 40.43 -6.93
C VAL A 64 -12.17 40.23 -8.31
N ASP A 65 -11.32 40.07 -9.34
CA ASP A 65 -11.70 39.84 -10.75
C ASP A 65 -11.23 38.48 -11.27
N THR A 66 -10.16 37.91 -10.70
CA THR A 66 -9.69 36.56 -11.02
C THR A 66 -9.44 35.75 -9.74
N LEU A 67 -9.95 34.52 -9.71
CA LEU A 67 -9.75 33.53 -8.65
C LEU A 67 -8.98 32.33 -9.20
N ILE A 68 -7.79 32.08 -8.65
CA ILE A 68 -6.99 30.89 -8.96
C ILE A 68 -7.16 29.91 -7.78
N CYS A 69 -7.87 28.81 -8.01
CA CYS A 69 -8.05 27.75 -7.03
C CYS A 69 -7.02 26.65 -7.23
N VAL A 70 -6.28 26.31 -6.17
CA VAL A 70 -5.20 25.32 -6.23
C VAL A 70 -5.43 24.22 -5.19
N ASP A 71 -5.17 22.97 -5.58
CA ASP A 71 -5.39 21.77 -4.76
C ASP A 71 -6.86 21.62 -4.27
N THR A 72 -7.78 22.27 -4.99
CA THR A 72 -9.21 22.09 -4.84
C THR A 72 -9.94 22.75 -5.99
N HIS A 73 -11.01 22.11 -6.44
CA HIS A 73 -12.02 22.74 -7.30
C HIS A 73 -13.44 22.58 -6.71
N SER A 74 -13.55 22.70 -5.38
CA SER A 74 -14.82 22.65 -4.65
C SER A 74 -15.06 23.90 -3.79
N TRP A 75 -16.16 24.62 -4.00
CA TRP A 75 -16.55 25.81 -3.24
C TRP A 75 -16.66 25.52 -1.74
N SER A 76 -17.23 24.37 -1.38
CA SER A 76 -17.40 23.94 0.01
C SER A 76 -16.08 23.71 0.76
N ARG A 77 -14.98 23.47 0.02
CA ARG A 77 -13.64 23.29 0.56
C ARG A 77 -12.91 24.61 0.77
N LEU A 78 -13.33 25.73 0.16
CA LEU A 78 -12.68 27.04 0.38
C LEU A 78 -12.96 27.62 1.78
N ASP A 79 -12.19 28.64 2.16
CA ASP A 79 -12.42 29.37 3.41
C ASP A 79 -13.81 30.06 3.37
N PRO A 80 -14.64 29.94 4.44
CA PRO A 80 -15.97 30.55 4.47
C PRO A 80 -15.98 32.07 4.21
N GLN A 81 -14.90 32.77 4.52
CA GLN A 81 -14.78 34.21 4.25
C GLN A 81 -14.71 34.53 2.76
N LEU A 82 -14.31 33.57 1.91
CA LEU A 82 -14.26 33.72 0.46
C LEU A 82 -15.56 33.27 -0.24
N SER A 83 -16.54 32.75 0.52
CA SER A 83 -17.77 32.18 -0.05
C SER A 83 -18.58 33.15 -0.92
N GLY A 84 -18.44 34.46 -0.71
CA GLY A 84 -19.08 35.49 -1.52
C GLY A 84 -18.66 35.46 -3.00
N LEU A 85 -17.46 34.95 -3.31
CA LEU A 85 -16.95 34.86 -4.68
C LEU A 85 -17.78 33.93 -5.57
N SER A 86 -18.39 32.88 -5.00
CA SER A 86 -19.26 31.96 -5.75
C SER A 86 -20.50 32.60 -6.37
N LYS A 87 -20.84 33.82 -5.94
CA LYS A 87 -22.01 34.57 -6.43
C LYS A 87 -21.64 35.61 -7.49
N LYS A 88 -20.35 35.84 -7.77
CA LYS A 88 -19.89 36.82 -8.76
C LYS A 88 -19.95 36.19 -10.15
N SER A 89 -20.81 36.73 -11.01
CA SER A 89 -21.00 36.25 -12.39
C SER A 89 -19.90 36.69 -13.36
N ASP A 90 -19.11 37.69 -12.99
CA ASP A 90 -18.02 38.29 -13.75
C ASP A 90 -16.63 37.84 -13.28
N LEU A 91 -16.57 36.87 -12.38
CA LEU A 91 -15.33 36.33 -11.85
C LEU A 91 -14.67 35.37 -12.84
N ASP A 92 -13.44 35.67 -13.24
CA ASP A 92 -12.61 34.73 -13.99
C ASP A 92 -12.04 33.68 -13.03
N ILE A 93 -12.14 32.39 -13.37
CA ILE A 93 -11.75 31.30 -12.48
C ILE A 93 -10.78 30.37 -13.20
N ILE A 94 -9.63 30.14 -12.57
CA ILE A 94 -8.59 29.20 -13.00
C ILE A 94 -8.45 28.12 -11.94
N VAL A 95 -8.44 26.86 -12.35
CA VAL A 95 -8.30 25.71 -11.43
C VAL A 95 -7.03 24.93 -11.73
N TRP A 96 -6.32 24.54 -10.67
CA TRP A 96 -5.24 23.56 -10.68
C TRP A 96 -5.52 22.51 -9.61
N ASP A 97 -5.81 21.27 -10.01
CA ASP A 97 -6.19 20.23 -9.06
C ASP A 97 -5.86 18.82 -9.60
N HIS A 98 -5.58 17.89 -8.70
CA HIS A 98 -5.40 16.47 -9.02
C HIS A 98 -6.62 15.59 -8.70
N HIS A 99 -7.65 16.16 -8.04
CA HIS A 99 -8.91 15.48 -7.76
C HIS A 99 -9.81 15.37 -9.00
N LYS A 100 -10.66 14.33 -9.05
CA LYS A 100 -11.58 14.07 -10.18
C LYS A 100 -12.92 14.80 -10.11
N GLU A 101 -13.35 15.21 -8.92
CA GLU A 101 -14.70 15.70 -8.66
C GLU A 101 -14.67 17.06 -7.95
N GLY A 102 -15.58 17.96 -8.35
CA GLY A 102 -15.75 19.28 -7.76
C GLY A 102 -16.88 20.06 -8.43
N ASP A 103 -17.23 21.21 -7.83
CA ASP A 103 -18.41 22.02 -8.17
C ASP A 103 -18.06 23.44 -8.65
N ILE A 104 -16.76 23.74 -8.85
CA ILE A 104 -16.31 25.00 -9.42
C ILE A 104 -16.30 24.90 -10.96
N GLU A 105 -17.12 25.73 -11.61
CA GLU A 105 -17.08 25.93 -13.07
C GLU A 105 -16.00 26.97 -13.41
N ALA A 106 -14.86 26.52 -13.94
CA ALA A 106 -13.72 27.35 -14.26
C ALA A 106 -13.60 27.63 -15.77
N GLY A 107 -13.16 28.83 -16.14
CA GLY A 107 -12.85 29.20 -17.52
C GLY A 107 -11.58 28.52 -18.03
N GLU A 108 -10.66 28.20 -17.12
CA GLU A 108 -9.43 27.47 -17.39
C GLU A 108 -9.19 26.41 -16.29
N SER A 109 -8.88 25.18 -16.69
CA SER A 109 -8.69 24.06 -15.75
C SER A 109 -7.46 23.23 -16.12
N HIS A 110 -6.57 23.04 -15.15
CA HIS A 110 -5.39 22.19 -15.22
C HIS A 110 -5.60 21.01 -14.28
N LEU A 111 -6.21 19.95 -14.81
CA LEU A 111 -6.55 18.74 -14.05
C LEU A 111 -5.66 17.57 -14.50
N SER A 112 -4.96 16.95 -13.55
CA SER A 112 -4.09 15.80 -13.84
C SER A 112 -4.04 14.84 -12.66
N GLN A 113 -4.07 13.53 -12.91
CA GLN A 113 -3.90 12.54 -11.84
C GLN A 113 -2.43 12.38 -11.49
N THR A 114 -1.93 13.19 -10.56
CA THR A 114 -0.62 13.07 -9.92
C THR A 114 -0.78 12.64 -8.46
N GLY A 115 0.29 12.15 -7.83
CA GLY A 115 0.30 11.79 -6.42
C GLY A 115 0.12 13.00 -5.51
N ALA A 116 0.70 14.15 -5.88
CA ALA A 116 0.50 15.45 -5.23
C ALA A 116 0.11 16.53 -6.25
N ALA A 117 -0.73 17.48 -5.88
CA ALA A 117 -1.17 18.59 -6.73
C ALA A 117 0.00 19.53 -7.10
N VAL A 118 0.98 19.74 -6.22
CA VAL A 118 2.14 20.60 -6.52
C VAL A 118 2.95 20.08 -7.70
N THR A 119 2.91 18.78 -7.99
CA THR A 119 3.58 18.17 -9.15
C THR A 119 3.18 18.85 -10.46
N LEU A 120 1.91 19.25 -10.63
CA LEU A 120 1.45 19.98 -11.81
C LEU A 120 2.18 21.32 -11.97
N PHE A 121 2.35 22.04 -10.86
CA PHE A 121 3.04 23.32 -10.84
C PHE A 121 4.53 23.17 -11.12
N VAL A 122 5.18 22.16 -10.55
CA VAL A 122 6.61 21.90 -10.77
C VAL A 122 6.87 21.61 -12.26
N GLN A 123 6.02 20.79 -12.89
CA GLN A 123 6.10 20.54 -14.33
C GLN A 123 5.93 21.82 -15.15
N GLN A 124 4.99 22.69 -14.77
CA GLN A 124 4.78 23.95 -15.47
C GLN A 124 5.95 24.93 -15.28
N ILE A 125 6.49 25.03 -14.06
CA ILE A 125 7.69 25.82 -13.72
C ILE A 125 8.90 25.34 -14.53
N GLU A 126 9.10 24.03 -14.64
CA GLU A 126 10.17 23.44 -15.44
C GLU A 126 9.98 23.76 -16.93
N LYS A 127 8.78 23.54 -17.46
CA LYS A 127 8.42 23.80 -18.87
C LYS A 127 8.62 25.25 -19.26
N GLU A 128 8.22 26.19 -18.40
CA GLU A 128 8.40 27.62 -18.60
C GLU A 128 9.80 28.14 -18.23
N ARG A 129 10.68 27.26 -17.72
CA ARG A 129 12.03 27.57 -17.26
C ARG A 129 12.07 28.69 -16.21
N LYS A 130 11.07 28.70 -15.32
CA LYS A 130 11.00 29.64 -14.21
C LYS A 130 12.02 29.27 -13.14
N THR A 131 12.57 30.29 -12.50
CA THR A 131 13.54 30.14 -11.41
C THR A 131 12.79 29.96 -10.09
N ILE A 132 13.29 29.04 -9.26
CA ILE A 132 12.81 28.83 -7.90
C ILE A 132 13.99 28.90 -6.94
N THR A 133 13.76 29.42 -5.74
CA THR A 133 14.76 29.45 -4.67
C THR A 133 14.89 28.07 -4.02
N PRO A 134 16.02 27.76 -3.35
CA PRO A 134 16.17 26.50 -2.63
C PRO A 134 15.09 26.25 -1.57
N ILE A 135 14.60 27.30 -0.90
CA ILE A 135 13.52 27.16 0.10
C ILE A 135 12.17 26.87 -0.53
N GLN A 136 11.87 27.45 -1.70
CA GLN A 136 10.68 27.08 -2.48
C GLN A 136 10.79 25.64 -2.99
N ALA A 137 11.96 25.26 -3.51
CA ALA A 137 12.20 23.89 -3.94
C ALA A 137 12.01 22.89 -2.79
N THR A 138 12.50 23.23 -1.60
CA THR A 138 12.31 22.45 -0.36
C THR A 138 10.85 22.34 0.02
N LEU A 139 10.10 23.46 0.02
CA LEU A 139 8.66 23.46 0.31
C LEU A 139 7.89 22.55 -0.66
N PHE A 140 8.13 22.69 -1.96
CA PHE A 140 7.45 21.87 -2.97
C PHE A 140 7.76 20.38 -2.80
N LEU A 141 8.99 20.05 -2.42
CA LEU A 141 9.39 18.67 -2.18
C LEU A 141 8.71 18.11 -0.91
N ILE A 142 8.51 18.92 0.13
CA ILE A 142 7.71 18.55 1.31
C ILE A 142 6.28 18.20 0.88
N GLY A 143 5.65 19.04 0.05
CA GLY A 143 4.29 18.78 -0.48
C GLY A 143 4.20 17.44 -1.22
N ILE A 144 5.13 17.18 -2.15
CA ILE A 144 5.18 15.89 -2.86
C ILE A 144 5.34 14.72 -1.88
N TYR A 145 6.28 14.81 -0.93
CA TYR A 145 6.58 13.69 -0.03
C TYR A 145 5.48 13.43 1.00
N GLU A 146 4.74 14.45 1.44
CA GLU A 146 3.59 14.29 2.34
C GLU A 146 2.50 13.43 1.68
N ASP A 147 2.12 13.77 0.45
CA ASP A 147 1.00 13.14 -0.27
C ASP A 147 1.36 11.82 -0.96
N THR A 148 2.63 11.62 -1.28
CA THR A 148 3.13 10.36 -1.86
C THR A 148 3.73 9.40 -0.84
N GLY A 149 3.81 9.81 0.43
CA GLY A 149 4.46 9.02 1.47
C GLY A 149 5.93 8.75 1.14
N HIS A 150 6.68 9.79 0.77
CA HIS A 150 8.06 9.67 0.27
C HIS A 150 8.15 8.78 -0.98
N LEU A 151 7.23 8.98 -1.93
CA LEU A 151 7.12 8.21 -3.19
C LEU A 151 6.82 6.71 -3.00
N SER A 152 6.30 6.30 -1.84
CA SER A 152 6.02 4.90 -1.51
C SER A 152 4.55 4.50 -1.63
N TYR A 153 3.64 5.48 -1.65
CA TYR A 153 2.21 5.19 -1.73
C TYR A 153 1.81 4.72 -3.15
N PRO A 154 0.83 3.80 -3.30
CA PRO A 154 0.37 3.32 -4.60
C PRO A 154 -0.23 4.42 -5.51
N THR A 155 -0.64 5.55 -4.94
CA THR A 155 -1.14 6.72 -5.66
C THR A 155 -0.03 7.54 -6.33
N THR A 156 1.23 7.31 -5.95
CA THR A 156 2.40 7.98 -6.54
C THR A 156 2.49 7.68 -8.03
N ARG A 157 2.81 8.70 -8.83
CA ARG A 157 2.98 8.62 -10.27
C ARG A 157 4.43 8.95 -10.68
N PRO A 158 4.86 8.53 -11.88
CA PRO A 158 6.21 8.86 -12.38
C PRO A 158 6.51 10.36 -12.37
N GLU A 159 5.49 11.18 -12.65
CA GLU A 159 5.55 12.64 -12.63
C GLU A 159 6.01 13.19 -11.28
N ASP A 160 5.56 12.60 -10.17
CA ASP A 160 5.96 13.02 -8.83
C ASP A 160 7.45 12.73 -8.59
N ALA A 161 7.95 11.59 -9.09
CA ALA A 161 9.36 11.23 -8.98
C ALA A 161 10.25 12.14 -9.83
N TYR A 162 9.82 12.50 -11.05
CA TYR A 162 10.54 13.47 -11.88
C TYR A 162 10.54 14.86 -11.26
N ALA A 163 9.39 15.32 -10.75
CA ALA A 163 9.29 16.58 -10.05
C ALA A 163 10.19 16.61 -8.80
N ALA A 164 10.20 15.54 -8.00
CA ALA A 164 11.12 15.41 -6.87
C ALA A 164 12.60 15.50 -7.30
N GLY A 165 12.98 14.83 -8.39
CA GLY A 165 14.32 14.91 -8.97
C GLY A 165 14.69 16.33 -9.40
N PHE A 166 13.77 17.02 -10.09
CA PHE A 166 13.94 18.42 -10.48
C PHE A 166 14.13 19.34 -9.27
N LEU A 167 13.34 19.17 -8.21
CA LEU A 167 13.45 19.99 -7.00
C LEU A 167 14.78 19.77 -6.27
N LEU A 168 15.27 18.52 -6.23
CA LEU A 168 16.58 18.20 -5.69
C LEU A 168 17.71 18.86 -6.51
N ASP A 169 17.59 18.88 -7.84
CA ASP A 169 18.51 19.63 -8.72
C ASP A 169 18.49 21.13 -8.42
N ARG A 170 17.35 21.67 -7.95
CA ARG A 170 17.19 23.06 -7.47
C ARG A 170 17.55 23.25 -5.98
N ASN A 171 18.36 22.35 -5.42
CA ASN A 171 18.88 22.40 -4.05
C ASN A 171 17.79 22.34 -2.97
N ALA A 172 16.69 21.60 -3.19
CA ALA A 172 15.78 21.24 -2.10
C ALA A 172 16.53 20.50 -0.97
N ASP A 173 16.32 20.92 0.28
CA ASP A 173 17.04 20.39 1.44
C ASP A 173 16.28 19.27 2.16
N LEU A 174 16.77 18.05 2.01
CA LEU A 174 16.20 16.85 2.65
C LEU A 174 16.28 16.86 4.18
N ASN A 175 17.21 17.62 4.79
CA ASN A 175 17.29 17.72 6.25
C ASN A 175 16.12 18.52 6.83
N ILE A 176 15.70 19.56 6.10
CA ILE A 176 14.53 20.36 6.44
C ILE A 176 13.27 19.50 6.30
N LEU A 177 13.16 18.70 5.22
CA LEU A 177 12.07 17.73 5.03
C LEU A 177 11.89 16.83 6.27
N GLY A 178 12.98 16.21 6.72
CA GLY A 178 12.94 15.28 7.87
C GLY A 178 12.46 15.91 9.18
N THR A 179 12.54 17.23 9.31
CA THR A 179 12.07 17.96 10.49
C THR A 179 10.54 18.14 10.50
N PHE A 180 9.92 18.28 9.33
CA PHE A 180 8.49 18.61 9.20
C PHE A 180 7.61 17.42 8.79
N LEU A 181 8.17 16.46 8.04
CA LEU A 181 7.47 15.23 7.63
C LEU A 181 7.47 14.14 8.70
N GLN A 182 8.27 14.29 9.76
CA GLN A 182 8.18 13.43 10.94
C GLN A 182 7.39 14.14 12.04
N PRO A 183 6.14 13.73 12.31
CA PRO A 183 5.40 14.28 13.44
C PRO A 183 6.21 14.07 14.72
N ALA A 184 6.55 15.15 15.41
CA ALA A 184 7.16 15.04 16.73
C ALA A 184 6.22 14.22 17.63
N TYR A 185 6.67 13.04 18.08
CA TYR A 185 5.86 12.21 18.95
C TYR A 185 5.63 12.94 20.26
N GLY A 186 4.39 13.35 20.51
CA GLY A 186 3.99 13.84 21.82
C GLY A 186 4.22 12.76 22.87
N LYS A 187 4.49 13.18 24.11
CA LYS A 187 4.73 12.27 25.25
C LYS A 187 3.65 11.18 25.34
N LYS A 188 2.39 11.57 25.12
CA LYS A 188 1.22 10.69 25.16
C LYS A 188 1.23 9.61 24.06
N GLN A 189 1.61 9.94 22.83
CA GLN A 189 1.73 8.96 21.74
C GLN A 189 2.86 7.96 22.02
N LYS A 190 4.00 8.43 22.56
CA LYS A 190 5.11 7.55 22.95
C LYS A 190 4.69 6.57 24.05
N GLU A 191 3.99 7.06 25.07
CA GLU A 191 3.47 6.23 26.17
C GLU A 191 2.48 5.17 25.66
N ILE A 192 1.55 5.56 24.78
CA ILE A 192 0.60 4.64 24.16
C ILE A 192 1.34 3.58 23.34
N LEU A 193 2.24 3.98 22.43
CA LEU A 193 3.00 3.03 21.60
C LEU A 193 3.82 2.07 22.46
N PHE A 194 4.49 2.57 23.49
CA PHE A 194 5.28 1.76 24.42
C PHE A 194 4.40 0.71 25.12
N ASN A 195 3.23 1.11 25.62
CA ASN A 195 2.28 0.18 26.24
C ASN A 195 1.77 -0.87 25.25
N MET A 196 1.47 -0.46 24.01
CA MET A 196 1.04 -1.39 22.96
C MET A 196 2.11 -2.46 22.70
N ILE A 197 3.38 -2.05 22.57
CA ILE A 197 4.50 -2.97 22.31
C ILE A 197 4.70 -3.94 23.48
N GLN A 198 4.54 -3.48 24.73
CA GLN A 198 4.67 -4.35 25.90
C GLN A 198 3.58 -5.42 26.00
N GLN A 199 2.37 -5.12 25.51
CA GLN A 199 1.21 -6.01 25.53
C GLN A 199 1.01 -6.74 24.20
N ALA A 200 1.95 -6.60 23.27
CA ALA A 200 1.77 -7.06 21.92
C ALA A 200 1.76 -8.59 21.83
N GLU A 201 0.63 -9.14 21.41
CA GLU A 201 0.53 -10.54 21.04
C GLU A 201 0.54 -10.69 19.52
N ARG A 202 1.24 -11.72 19.04
CA ARG A 202 1.27 -12.09 17.63
C ARG A 202 0.46 -13.36 17.42
N SER A 203 -0.49 -13.30 16.50
CA SER A 203 -1.29 -14.43 16.04
C SER A 203 -1.21 -14.54 14.51
N GLU A 204 -1.89 -15.53 13.95
CA GLU A 204 -1.99 -15.74 12.50
C GLU A 204 -3.46 -15.88 12.11
N VAL A 205 -3.87 -15.18 11.06
CA VAL A 205 -5.22 -15.27 10.47
C VAL A 205 -5.09 -15.44 8.96
N ASN A 206 -5.66 -16.50 8.41
CA ASN A 206 -5.62 -16.81 6.98
C ASN A 206 -4.20 -16.74 6.35
N GLY A 207 -3.17 -17.18 7.09
CA GLY A 207 -1.79 -17.16 6.62
C GLY A 207 -1.04 -15.84 6.82
N PHE A 208 -1.72 -14.79 7.31
CA PHE A 208 -1.17 -13.47 7.57
C PHE A 208 -0.91 -13.29 9.06
N SER A 209 0.23 -12.70 9.40
CA SER A 209 0.56 -12.35 10.77
C SER A 209 -0.25 -11.15 11.24
N LEU A 210 -0.88 -11.32 12.40
CA LEU A 210 -1.77 -10.35 13.01
C LEU A 210 -1.24 -9.96 14.39
N SER A 211 -1.32 -8.69 14.73
CA SER A 211 -1.24 -8.25 16.12
C SER A 211 -2.44 -7.39 16.49
N VAL A 212 -3.03 -7.67 17.64
CA VAL A 212 -4.15 -6.91 18.17
C VAL A 212 -3.78 -6.32 19.52
N CYS A 213 -4.13 -5.06 19.73
CA CYS A 213 -3.98 -4.38 21.01
C CYS A 213 -5.32 -3.83 21.47
N GLN A 214 -5.65 -4.04 22.73
CA GLN A 214 -6.78 -3.42 23.43
C GLN A 214 -6.23 -2.52 24.53
N MET A 215 -6.69 -1.28 24.60
CA MET A 215 -6.23 -0.33 25.62
C MET A 215 -7.29 0.70 25.96
N GLU A 216 -7.31 1.14 27.21
CA GLU A 216 -8.07 2.31 27.63
C GLU A 216 -7.28 3.60 27.35
N ILE A 217 -7.97 4.59 26.78
CA ILE A 217 -7.39 5.91 26.50
C ILE A 217 -8.14 6.98 27.30
N HIS A 218 -7.38 7.89 27.92
CA HIS A 218 -7.93 9.00 28.69
C HIS A 218 -7.79 10.31 27.92
N GLY A 219 -8.88 11.05 27.75
CA GLY A 219 -8.92 12.31 27.01
C GLY A 219 -8.66 12.17 25.50
N ARG A 220 -8.65 13.29 24.77
CA ARG A 220 -8.39 13.29 23.33
C ARG A 220 -6.94 12.86 23.05
N VAL A 221 -6.76 11.89 22.17
CA VAL A 221 -5.46 11.51 21.62
C VAL A 221 -5.51 11.74 20.12
N GLU A 222 -4.70 12.67 19.65
CA GLU A 222 -4.57 12.95 18.23
C GLU A 222 -3.58 11.98 17.58
N ASN A 223 -3.81 11.67 16.31
CA ASN A 223 -2.93 10.84 15.47
C ASN A 223 -2.70 9.40 15.96
N LEU A 224 -3.70 8.77 16.59
CA LEU A 224 -3.64 7.33 16.94
C LEU A 224 -3.47 6.42 15.71
N ALA A 225 -3.93 6.85 14.54
CA ALA A 225 -3.77 6.10 13.29
C ALA A 225 -2.29 5.97 12.86
N MET A 226 -1.47 6.98 13.17
CA MET A 226 -0.01 6.92 12.98
C MET A 226 0.64 6.00 14.01
N VAL A 227 0.21 6.07 15.28
CA VAL A 227 0.69 5.15 16.32
C VAL A 227 0.45 3.69 15.93
N MET A 228 -0.73 3.40 15.35
CA MET A 228 -1.05 2.08 14.82
C MET A 228 -0.16 1.64 13.65
N GLN A 229 0.24 2.57 12.76
CA GLN A 229 1.18 2.28 11.68
C GLN A 229 2.55 1.89 12.25
N MET A 230 3.09 2.71 13.16
CA MET A 230 4.38 2.42 13.81
C MET A 230 4.34 1.09 14.56
N TYR A 231 3.25 0.84 15.27
CA TYR A 231 3.05 -0.42 15.97
C TYR A 231 3.12 -1.61 15.02
N ARG A 232 2.43 -1.56 13.86
CA ARG A 232 2.49 -2.62 12.84
C ARG A 232 3.92 -2.88 12.36
N GLU A 233 4.65 -1.82 12.04
CA GLU A 233 6.03 -1.89 11.55
C GLU A 233 6.98 -2.46 12.61
N LEU A 234 6.90 -1.97 13.85
CA LEU A 234 7.72 -2.45 14.98
C LEU A 234 7.42 -3.91 15.33
N MET A 235 6.14 -4.31 15.27
CA MET A 235 5.75 -5.69 15.52
C MET A 235 6.04 -6.62 14.34
N ASN A 236 6.39 -6.06 13.17
CA ASN A 236 6.65 -6.79 11.93
C ASN A 236 5.52 -7.78 11.60
N VAL A 237 4.28 -7.25 11.58
CA VAL A 237 3.06 -8.00 11.26
C VAL A 237 2.38 -7.46 10.01
N ASP A 238 1.71 -8.35 9.27
CA ASP A 238 0.99 -7.99 8.05
C ASP A 238 -0.20 -7.09 8.38
N VAL A 239 -0.93 -7.42 9.46
CA VAL A 239 -2.10 -6.69 9.93
C VAL A 239 -1.96 -6.30 11.39
N ALA A 240 -2.30 -5.05 11.72
CA ALA A 240 -2.41 -4.58 13.08
C ALA A 240 -3.78 -3.96 13.35
N ILE A 241 -4.42 -4.35 14.45
CA ILE A 241 -5.70 -3.81 14.91
C ILE A 241 -5.52 -3.22 16.31
N GLY A 242 -5.99 -1.99 16.51
CA GLY A 242 -6.05 -1.34 17.82
C GLY A 242 -7.49 -1.07 18.20
N ILE A 243 -7.88 -1.49 19.42
CA ILE A 243 -9.18 -1.21 20.03
C ILE A 243 -8.95 -0.31 21.23
N PHE A 244 -9.32 0.96 21.08
CA PHE A 244 -9.08 2.00 22.07
C PHE A 244 -10.39 2.39 22.74
N ARG A 245 -10.53 2.10 24.04
CA ARG A 245 -11.73 2.42 24.81
C ARG A 245 -11.61 3.80 25.46
N ASP A 246 -12.51 4.71 25.10
CA ASP A 246 -12.73 5.97 25.82
C ASP A 246 -13.81 5.72 26.88
N VAL A 247 -13.36 5.55 28.13
CA VAL A 247 -14.23 5.24 29.28
C VAL A 247 -15.18 6.40 29.59
N GLU A 248 -14.72 7.65 29.45
CA GLU A 248 -15.53 8.84 29.75
C GLU A 248 -16.69 9.00 28.77
N LYS A 249 -16.46 8.69 27.49
CA LYS A 249 -17.49 8.82 26.44
C LYS A 249 -18.27 7.55 26.19
N ASN A 250 -17.88 6.44 26.83
CA ASN A 250 -18.42 5.10 26.61
C ASN A 250 -18.41 4.70 25.13
N LYS A 251 -17.25 4.82 24.47
CA LYS A 251 -17.06 4.47 23.05
C LYS A 251 -15.75 3.73 22.84
N CYS A 252 -15.73 2.85 21.86
CA CYS A 252 -14.53 2.18 21.39
C CYS A 252 -14.18 2.68 19.99
N MET A 253 -12.94 3.16 19.83
CA MET A 253 -12.37 3.47 18.54
C MET A 253 -11.54 2.28 18.07
N VAL A 254 -11.90 1.73 16.92
CA VAL A 254 -11.17 0.63 16.27
C VAL A 254 -10.36 1.24 15.12
N ILE A 255 -9.08 0.92 15.05
CA ILE A 255 -8.19 1.36 13.97
C ILE A 255 -7.46 0.14 13.43
N GLY A 256 -7.43 0.00 12.12
CA GLY A 256 -6.72 -1.07 11.43
C GLY A 256 -5.68 -0.56 10.45
N ARG A 257 -4.63 -1.35 10.29
CA ARG A 257 -3.58 -1.20 9.28
C ARG A 257 -3.26 -2.57 8.67
N SER A 258 -3.14 -2.62 7.35
CA SER A 258 -2.68 -3.78 6.60
C SER A 258 -1.52 -3.37 5.69
N GLY A 259 -0.51 -4.22 5.58
CA GLY A 259 0.54 -4.14 4.56
C GLY A 259 0.35 -5.10 3.41
N VAL A 260 -0.79 -5.78 3.36
CA VAL A 260 -1.15 -6.76 2.32
C VAL A 260 -2.52 -6.41 1.74
N ASP A 261 -2.69 -6.64 0.44
CA ASP A 261 -3.90 -6.25 -0.29
C ASP A 261 -5.07 -7.21 -0.04
N GLU A 262 -4.78 -8.45 0.34
CA GLU A 262 -5.77 -9.49 0.62
C GLU A 262 -6.64 -9.17 1.84
N ILE A 263 -6.12 -8.39 2.80
CA ILE A 263 -6.86 -7.96 3.98
C ILE A 263 -7.26 -6.50 3.83
N ASN A 264 -8.45 -6.29 3.27
CA ASN A 264 -9.03 -4.96 3.08
C ASN A 264 -9.60 -4.40 4.40
N ILE A 265 -8.83 -3.55 5.06
CA ILE A 265 -9.22 -2.89 6.30
C ILE A 265 -10.43 -1.97 6.10
N GLY A 266 -10.52 -1.27 4.97
CA GLY A 266 -11.66 -0.40 4.69
C GLY A 266 -13.00 -1.15 4.70
N VAL A 267 -13.04 -2.35 4.12
CA VAL A 267 -14.22 -3.23 4.15
C VAL A 267 -14.51 -3.69 5.58
N LEU A 268 -13.49 -4.16 6.31
CA LEU A 268 -13.62 -4.57 7.71
C LEU A 268 -14.23 -3.44 8.57
N MET A 269 -13.76 -2.21 8.40
CA MET A 269 -14.23 -1.06 9.18
C MET A 269 -15.65 -0.65 8.80
N ARG A 270 -16.06 -0.77 7.53
CA ARG A 270 -17.45 -0.53 7.12
C ARG A 270 -18.44 -1.47 7.80
N SER A 271 -18.07 -2.74 7.99
CA SER A 271 -18.88 -3.71 8.74
C SER A 271 -19.09 -3.31 10.21
N LEU A 272 -18.20 -2.47 10.76
CA LEU A 272 -18.30 -1.90 12.12
C LEU A 272 -18.94 -0.49 12.13
N GLY A 273 -19.47 -0.02 11.00
CA GLY A 273 -20.04 1.34 10.86
C GLY A 273 -18.99 2.45 10.69
N GLY A 274 -17.76 2.09 10.34
CA GLY A 274 -16.66 3.02 10.03
C GLY A 274 -16.38 3.16 8.54
N GLY A 275 -15.10 3.42 8.21
CA GLY A 275 -14.66 3.59 6.83
C GLY A 275 -13.14 3.53 6.67
N GLY A 276 -12.68 3.68 5.43
CA GLY A 276 -11.26 3.64 5.05
C GLY A 276 -11.03 3.02 3.67
N HIS A 277 -9.76 2.71 3.42
CA HIS A 277 -9.21 2.12 2.18
C HIS A 277 -8.56 0.75 2.48
N PRO A 278 -8.10 -0.01 1.47
CA PRO A 278 -7.58 -1.37 1.68
C PRO A 278 -6.52 -1.49 2.77
N GLY A 279 -5.49 -0.62 2.77
CA GLY A 279 -4.40 -0.68 3.75
C GLY A 279 -4.71 -0.04 5.13
N ALA A 280 -5.81 0.69 5.27
CA ALA A 280 -6.02 1.56 6.42
C ALA A 280 -7.50 1.93 6.65
N GLY A 281 -7.96 1.88 7.90
CA GLY A 281 -9.31 2.33 8.23
C GLY A 281 -9.56 2.48 9.72
N SER A 282 -10.72 3.03 10.05
CA SER A 282 -11.17 3.20 11.44
C SER A 282 -12.69 3.17 11.57
N ALA A 283 -13.16 2.74 12.74
CA ALA A 283 -14.57 2.75 13.12
C ALA A 283 -14.74 3.28 14.55
N LEU A 284 -15.85 3.96 14.82
CA LEU A 284 -16.22 4.42 16.16
C LEU A 284 -17.50 3.70 16.59
N VAL A 285 -17.39 2.81 17.58
CA VAL A 285 -18.50 1.99 18.06
C VAL A 285 -18.93 2.47 19.45
N LYS A 286 -20.20 2.84 19.60
CA LYS A 286 -20.74 3.36 20.88
C LYS A 286 -21.17 2.21 21.80
N GLY A 287 -20.83 2.30 23.09
CA GLY A 287 -21.31 1.37 24.13
C GLY A 287 -20.86 -0.08 23.98
N ALA A 288 -19.86 -0.35 23.14
CA ALA A 288 -19.40 -1.71 22.87
C ALA A 288 -18.35 -2.18 23.88
N ASN A 289 -18.41 -3.46 24.24
CA ASN A 289 -17.35 -4.12 24.99
C ASN A 289 -16.14 -4.37 24.05
N PRO A 290 -14.90 -3.97 24.43
CA PRO A 290 -13.70 -4.23 23.64
C PRO A 290 -13.47 -5.71 23.27
N ASP A 291 -13.85 -6.65 24.15
CA ASP A 291 -13.65 -8.09 23.94
C ASP A 291 -14.62 -8.64 22.90
N ALA A 292 -15.89 -8.25 22.99
CA ALA A 292 -16.90 -8.63 21.99
C ALA A 292 -16.55 -8.04 20.60
N LEU A 293 -16.00 -6.82 20.57
CA LEU A 293 -15.51 -6.22 19.33
C LEU A 293 -14.32 -7.00 18.76
N LEU A 294 -13.38 -7.43 19.61
CA LEU A 294 -12.25 -8.24 19.19
C LEU A 294 -12.72 -9.55 18.55
N GLU A 295 -13.64 -10.27 19.21
CA GLU A 295 -14.21 -11.51 18.66
C GLU A 295 -14.85 -11.28 17.28
N THR A 296 -15.67 -10.24 17.16
CA THR A 296 -16.32 -9.86 15.89
C THR A 296 -15.28 -9.57 14.80
N ILE A 297 -14.22 -8.83 15.11
CA ILE A 297 -13.16 -8.50 14.15
C ILE A 297 -12.41 -9.76 13.71
N LEU A 298 -12.08 -10.65 14.65
CA LEU A 298 -11.40 -11.90 14.32
C LEU A 298 -12.27 -12.81 13.44
N GLU A 299 -13.58 -12.85 13.66
CA GLU A 299 -14.52 -13.57 12.80
C GLU A 299 -14.58 -12.96 11.39
N LEU A 300 -14.68 -11.64 11.28
CA LEU A 300 -14.69 -10.94 9.99
C LEU A 300 -13.39 -11.16 9.21
N LEU A 301 -12.24 -11.11 9.89
CA LEU A 301 -10.93 -11.40 9.28
C LEU A 301 -10.83 -12.85 8.79
N LYS A 302 -11.41 -13.81 9.52
CA LYS A 302 -11.47 -15.23 9.09
C LYS A 302 -12.42 -15.43 7.91
N GLY A 303 -13.56 -14.75 7.91
CA GLY A 303 -14.63 -14.90 6.92
C GLY A 303 -14.35 -14.25 5.55
N ASN A 304 -13.37 -13.35 5.46
CA ASN A 304 -13.07 -12.60 4.25
C ASN A 304 -12.24 -13.41 3.23
N ARG A 305 -12.79 -14.55 2.78
CA ARG A 305 -12.12 -15.54 1.91
C ARG A 305 -12.24 -15.30 0.39
N TYR A 306 -12.64 -14.11 -0.06
CA TYR A 306 -13.03 -13.95 -1.46
C TYR A 306 -12.36 -12.72 -2.12
N SER A 307 -11.22 -12.98 -2.78
CA SER A 307 -10.74 -12.32 -4.02
C SER A 307 -9.27 -12.62 -4.39
N SER A 308 -8.57 -13.51 -3.69
CA SER A 308 -7.20 -13.88 -4.06
C SER A 308 -7.17 -15.02 -5.10
N VAL A 309 -6.26 -14.93 -6.06
CA VAL A 309 -5.92 -16.02 -6.99
C VAL A 309 -5.47 -17.26 -6.20
N MET A 310 -6.05 -18.42 -6.52
CA MET A 310 -5.72 -19.70 -5.89
C MET A 310 -4.50 -20.32 -6.54
N LEU A 311 -3.81 -21.23 -5.84
CA LEU A 311 -2.71 -22.00 -6.44
C LEU A 311 -3.13 -22.78 -7.67
N SER A 312 -4.38 -23.27 -7.72
CA SER A 312 -4.94 -23.91 -8.91
C SER A 312 -4.89 -23.04 -10.17
N ASP A 313 -4.88 -21.72 -10.00
CA ASP A 313 -4.93 -20.76 -11.11
C ASP A 313 -3.54 -20.43 -11.66
N ILE A 314 -2.47 -20.73 -10.89
CA ILE A 314 -1.09 -20.35 -11.23
C ILE A 314 -0.09 -21.52 -11.21
N MET A 315 -0.49 -22.70 -10.74
CA MET A 315 0.37 -23.88 -10.72
C MET A 315 0.63 -24.42 -12.13
N SER A 316 1.78 -25.06 -12.31
CA SER A 316 2.03 -25.85 -13.51
C SER A 316 1.23 -27.16 -13.45
N TYR A 317 0.43 -27.39 -14.50
CA TYR A 317 -0.40 -28.58 -14.72
C TYR A 317 -0.31 -29.03 -16.20
N PRO A 318 -0.33 -30.34 -16.50
CA PRO A 318 -0.20 -31.46 -15.57
C PRO A 318 1.23 -31.56 -15.01
N VAL A 319 1.36 -31.98 -13.75
CA VAL A 319 2.67 -32.15 -13.14
C VAL A 319 3.40 -33.36 -13.72
N VAL A 320 4.64 -33.15 -14.16
CA VAL A 320 5.49 -34.23 -14.65
C VAL A 320 6.24 -34.85 -13.47
N THR A 321 6.08 -36.15 -13.30
CA THR A 321 6.67 -36.94 -12.20
C THR A 321 7.64 -37.99 -12.72
N VAL A 322 8.46 -38.55 -11.83
CA VAL A 322 9.37 -39.67 -12.14
C VAL A 322 9.20 -40.78 -11.11
N ASN A 323 9.39 -42.04 -11.53
CA ASN A 323 9.31 -43.16 -10.61
C ASN A 323 10.60 -43.27 -9.76
N ALA A 324 10.47 -43.68 -8.50
CA ALA A 324 11.54 -43.82 -7.52
C ALA A 324 12.66 -44.79 -7.96
N ARG A 325 12.36 -45.71 -8.89
CA ARG A 325 13.29 -46.69 -9.47
C ARG A 325 14.01 -46.18 -10.72
N SER A 326 13.52 -45.11 -11.37
CA SER A 326 14.17 -44.50 -12.53
C SER A 326 15.62 -44.15 -12.21
N SER A 327 16.51 -44.32 -13.19
CA SER A 327 17.93 -44.06 -12.96
C SER A 327 18.19 -42.56 -12.83
N VAL A 328 19.23 -42.21 -12.06
CA VAL A 328 19.71 -40.83 -11.93
C VAL A 328 19.99 -40.21 -13.31
N GLY A 329 20.55 -40.97 -14.26
CA GLY A 329 20.84 -40.49 -15.61
C GLY A 329 19.60 -40.14 -16.43
N GLU A 330 18.57 -40.98 -16.39
CA GLU A 330 17.29 -40.72 -17.07
C GLU A 330 16.62 -39.47 -16.51
N VAL A 331 16.57 -39.31 -15.19
CA VAL A 331 15.97 -38.13 -14.55
C VAL A 331 16.76 -36.86 -14.86
N ALA A 332 18.10 -36.92 -14.89
CA ALA A 332 18.92 -35.79 -15.31
C ALA A 332 18.62 -35.34 -16.76
N MET A 333 18.34 -36.31 -17.64
CA MET A 333 18.00 -36.06 -19.04
C MET A 333 16.62 -35.42 -19.15
N MET A 334 15.60 -35.97 -18.47
CA MET A 334 14.25 -35.41 -18.43
C MET A 334 14.25 -33.96 -17.92
N LEU A 335 14.97 -33.67 -16.82
CA LEU A 335 15.08 -32.30 -16.31
C LEU A 335 15.70 -31.31 -17.30
N ARG A 336 16.61 -31.77 -18.16
CA ARG A 336 17.27 -30.93 -19.16
C ARG A 336 16.37 -30.71 -20.37
N GLU A 337 15.77 -31.78 -20.89
CA GLU A 337 14.90 -31.73 -22.08
C GLU A 337 13.64 -30.92 -21.84
N MET A 338 13.03 -31.06 -20.66
CA MET A 338 11.81 -30.33 -20.31
C MET A 338 12.09 -28.91 -19.77
N GLY A 339 13.36 -28.52 -19.66
CA GLY A 339 13.74 -27.23 -19.06
C GLY A 339 13.46 -27.13 -17.55
N CYS A 340 12.91 -28.17 -16.92
CA CYS A 340 12.56 -28.17 -15.52
C CYS A 340 13.79 -28.19 -14.59
N SER A 341 13.64 -27.64 -13.40
CA SER A 341 14.70 -27.58 -12.40
C SER A 341 14.60 -28.65 -11.30
N GLY A 342 13.56 -29.50 -11.37
CA GLY A 342 13.23 -30.54 -10.40
C GLY A 342 11.82 -31.10 -10.64
N MET A 343 11.54 -32.28 -10.09
CA MET A 343 10.31 -33.06 -10.30
C MET A 343 9.88 -33.79 -9.01
N PRO A 344 8.58 -34.03 -8.79
CA PRO A 344 8.11 -34.98 -7.78
C PRO A 344 8.50 -36.41 -8.16
N VAL A 345 8.75 -37.24 -7.14
CA VAL A 345 9.12 -38.65 -7.28
C VAL A 345 8.02 -39.51 -6.69
N MET A 346 7.49 -40.44 -7.49
CA MET A 346 6.41 -41.36 -7.14
C MET A 346 6.96 -42.76 -6.88
N ASP A 347 6.30 -43.54 -6.02
CA ASP A 347 6.52 -44.99 -5.96
C ASP A 347 5.70 -45.74 -7.02
N ASP A 348 5.61 -47.07 -6.89
CA ASP A 348 4.88 -47.90 -7.83
C ASP A 348 3.36 -47.91 -7.56
N ASP A 349 2.94 -47.38 -6.40
CA ASP A 349 1.54 -47.27 -5.95
C ASP A 349 1.00 -45.83 -6.14
N ASP A 350 1.66 -45.03 -6.99
CA ASP A 350 1.36 -43.61 -7.25
C ASP A 350 1.34 -42.71 -6.01
N ASN A 351 2.13 -43.04 -4.99
CA ASN A 351 2.31 -42.16 -3.83
C ASN A 351 3.51 -41.23 -4.02
N LEU A 352 3.35 -39.98 -3.58
CA LEU A 352 4.44 -39.01 -3.52
C LEU A 352 5.46 -39.43 -2.45
N VAL A 353 6.64 -39.91 -2.87
CA VAL A 353 7.69 -40.42 -1.95
C VAL A 353 8.94 -39.55 -1.90
N GLY A 354 9.05 -38.55 -2.78
CA GLY A 354 10.12 -37.57 -2.68
C GLY A 354 10.02 -36.44 -3.69
N VAL A 355 11.00 -35.54 -3.64
CA VAL A 355 11.21 -34.50 -4.66
C VAL A 355 12.68 -34.52 -5.03
N VAL A 356 12.98 -34.38 -6.32
CA VAL A 356 14.35 -34.24 -6.82
C VAL A 356 14.54 -32.89 -7.47
N SER A 357 15.66 -32.23 -7.20
CA SER A 357 16.05 -30.96 -7.80
C SER A 357 17.43 -31.07 -8.44
N ARG A 358 17.79 -30.12 -9.32
CA ARG A 358 19.16 -30.03 -9.88
C ARG A 358 20.25 -30.01 -8.80
N ARG A 359 19.96 -29.52 -7.58
CA ARG A 359 20.92 -29.47 -6.47
C ARG A 359 21.23 -30.86 -5.91
N ASP A 360 20.28 -31.79 -5.96
CA ASP A 360 20.46 -33.16 -5.44
C ASP A 360 21.48 -33.97 -6.23
N PHE A 361 21.65 -33.65 -7.52
CA PHE A 361 22.66 -34.27 -8.38
C PHE A 361 24.10 -33.99 -7.93
N ARG A 362 24.33 -32.98 -7.06
CA ARG A 362 25.65 -32.77 -6.42
C ARG A 362 26.09 -33.96 -5.53
N LYS A 363 25.14 -34.81 -5.11
CA LYS A 363 25.42 -36.05 -4.35
C LYS A 363 26.05 -37.14 -5.23
N VAL A 364 25.97 -37.01 -6.55
CA VAL A 364 26.54 -37.93 -7.55
C VAL A 364 28.01 -37.58 -7.76
N LYS A 365 28.93 -38.45 -7.32
CA LYS A 365 30.38 -38.22 -7.38
C LYS A 365 31.10 -39.15 -8.37
N LYS A 366 30.49 -40.27 -8.75
CA LYS A 366 31.10 -41.31 -9.60
C LYS A 366 30.16 -41.63 -10.76
N PRO A 367 30.67 -41.88 -11.99
CA PRO A 367 29.84 -42.22 -13.15
C PRO A 367 28.88 -43.39 -12.91
N LYS A 368 29.29 -44.41 -12.17
CA LYS A 368 28.43 -45.56 -11.81
C LYS A 368 27.16 -45.19 -11.06
N GLN A 369 27.15 -44.06 -10.35
CA GLN A 369 25.97 -43.61 -9.60
C GLN A 369 24.87 -43.06 -10.53
N MET A 370 25.17 -42.80 -11.80
CA MET A 370 24.17 -42.42 -12.81
C MET A 370 23.17 -43.56 -13.08
N GLN A 371 23.58 -44.82 -12.88
CA GLN A 371 22.72 -46.00 -13.02
C GLN A 371 21.95 -46.33 -11.73
N SER A 372 22.22 -45.62 -10.62
CA SER A 372 21.51 -45.84 -9.37
C SER A 372 20.08 -45.29 -9.44
N PRO A 373 19.12 -45.86 -8.69
CA PRO A 373 17.77 -45.32 -8.59
C PRO A 373 17.72 -43.90 -8.04
N ILE A 374 16.82 -43.05 -8.55
CA ILE A 374 16.67 -41.65 -8.13
C ILE A 374 16.34 -41.51 -6.64
N LYS A 375 15.64 -42.50 -6.06
CA LYS A 375 15.35 -42.58 -4.61
C LYS A 375 16.59 -42.57 -3.71
N ALA A 376 17.77 -42.80 -4.26
CA ALA A 376 19.04 -42.72 -3.53
C ALA A 376 19.51 -41.28 -3.30
N ILE A 377 19.05 -40.31 -4.11
CA ILE A 377 19.49 -38.90 -4.01
C ILE A 377 18.36 -37.91 -3.76
N MET A 378 17.10 -38.30 -3.96
CA MET A 378 15.93 -37.44 -3.73
C MET A 378 15.83 -36.92 -2.29
N SER A 379 15.14 -35.79 -2.11
CA SER A 379 14.71 -35.36 -0.78
C SER A 379 13.47 -36.15 -0.36
N ARG A 380 13.47 -36.64 0.88
CA ARG A 380 12.34 -37.35 1.51
C ARG A 380 11.51 -36.46 2.44
N ASN A 381 12.01 -35.26 2.77
CA ASN A 381 11.24 -34.29 3.52
C ASN A 381 10.41 -33.49 2.53
N ILE A 382 9.19 -33.97 2.29
CA ILE A 382 8.29 -33.45 1.27
C ILE A 382 7.43 -32.38 1.92
N VAL A 383 7.61 -31.14 1.50
CA VAL A 383 6.69 -30.05 1.83
C VAL A 383 5.69 -29.97 0.68
N THR A 384 4.41 -30.07 1.00
CA THR A 384 3.29 -29.95 0.04
C THR A 384 2.38 -28.79 0.44
N ILE A 385 1.48 -28.40 -0.47
CA ILE A 385 0.45 -27.40 -0.21
C ILE A 385 -0.86 -27.80 -0.91
N GLU A 386 -2.01 -27.48 -0.31
CA GLU A 386 -3.31 -27.75 -0.93
C GLU A 386 -3.61 -26.75 -2.05
N TYR A 387 -4.36 -27.18 -3.06
CA TYR A 387 -4.69 -26.41 -4.26
C TYR A 387 -5.49 -25.13 -4.01
N ASP A 388 -6.23 -25.08 -2.89
CA ASP A 388 -7.12 -23.98 -2.49
C ASP A 388 -6.39 -22.86 -1.71
N LYS A 389 -5.06 -22.98 -1.57
CA LYS A 389 -4.22 -22.00 -0.87
C LYS A 389 -3.78 -20.87 -1.79
N SER A 390 -3.23 -19.82 -1.18
CA SER A 390 -2.73 -18.64 -1.88
C SER A 390 -1.28 -18.78 -2.35
N ALA A 391 -0.88 -17.95 -3.34
CA ALA A 391 0.51 -17.81 -3.76
C ALA A 391 1.44 -17.35 -2.62
N PHE A 392 0.93 -16.49 -1.72
CA PHE A 392 1.67 -16.03 -0.53
C PHE A 392 1.96 -17.15 0.46
N GLU A 393 1.00 -18.04 0.73
CA GLU A 393 1.24 -19.21 1.58
C GLU A 393 2.32 -20.12 0.98
N ALA A 394 2.29 -20.35 -0.33
CA ALA A 394 3.35 -21.08 -1.02
C ALA A 394 4.71 -20.36 -0.88
N ALA A 395 4.75 -19.03 -1.04
CA ALA A 395 5.97 -18.24 -0.87
C ALA A 395 6.53 -18.36 0.54
N ARG A 396 5.68 -18.28 1.58
CA ARG A 396 6.07 -18.46 2.98
C ARG A 396 6.66 -19.84 3.23
N LEU A 397 6.07 -20.91 2.69
CA LEU A 397 6.62 -22.26 2.79
C LEU A 397 7.98 -22.37 2.08
N MET A 398 8.12 -21.77 0.90
CA MET A 398 9.38 -21.75 0.14
C MET A 398 10.51 -21.05 0.90
N ILE A 399 10.20 -19.95 1.59
CA ILE A 399 11.16 -19.21 2.42
C ILE A 399 11.50 -20.01 3.68
N ARG A 400 10.46 -20.46 4.41
CA ARG A 400 10.62 -21.17 5.70
C ARG A 400 11.45 -22.44 5.57
N HIS A 401 11.26 -23.19 4.49
CA HIS A 401 11.94 -24.47 4.26
C HIS A 401 13.15 -24.36 3.31
N ASP A 402 13.48 -23.15 2.85
CA ASP A 402 14.47 -22.89 1.77
C ASP A 402 14.31 -23.84 0.55
N ILE A 403 13.08 -23.94 0.06
CA ILE A 403 12.74 -24.76 -1.10
C ILE A 403 12.30 -23.88 -2.27
N GLY A 404 12.58 -24.34 -3.49
CA GLY A 404 12.29 -23.60 -4.72
C GLY A 404 11.00 -24.02 -5.44
N ARG A 405 10.35 -25.08 -4.95
CA ARG A 405 9.16 -25.68 -5.55
C ARG A 405 8.38 -26.47 -4.50
N ILE A 406 7.07 -26.56 -4.67
CA ILE A 406 6.16 -27.27 -3.76
C ILE A 406 5.15 -28.05 -4.61
N PRO A 407 5.03 -29.38 -4.45
CA PRO A 407 3.93 -30.14 -5.04
C PRO A 407 2.58 -29.67 -4.48
N VAL A 408 1.61 -29.47 -5.38
CA VAL A 408 0.26 -29.03 -5.05
C VAL A 408 -0.66 -30.26 -5.00
N MET A 409 -1.38 -30.40 -3.89
CA MET A 409 -2.21 -31.55 -3.56
C MET A 409 -3.70 -31.21 -3.68
N LYS A 410 -4.51 -32.21 -4.03
CA LYS A 410 -5.96 -32.21 -3.89
C LYS A 410 -6.40 -33.63 -3.52
N GLU A 411 -7.14 -33.75 -2.43
CA GLU A 411 -7.68 -35.04 -1.94
C GLU A 411 -6.60 -36.12 -1.81
N GLY A 412 -5.41 -35.74 -1.34
CA GLY A 412 -4.28 -36.66 -1.13
C GLY A 412 -3.50 -37.03 -2.40
N LYS A 413 -3.91 -36.56 -3.58
CA LYS A 413 -3.18 -36.75 -4.84
C LYS A 413 -2.44 -35.49 -5.26
N ILE A 414 -1.28 -35.65 -5.88
CA ILE A 414 -0.60 -34.51 -6.51
C ILE A 414 -1.37 -34.15 -7.77
N ILE A 415 -1.74 -32.88 -7.91
CA ILE A 415 -2.34 -32.37 -9.13
C ILE A 415 -1.39 -31.44 -9.89
N GLY A 416 -0.50 -30.73 -9.19
CA GLY A 416 0.32 -29.70 -9.79
C GLY A 416 1.65 -29.50 -9.08
N ILE A 417 2.42 -28.54 -9.57
CA ILE A 417 3.61 -28.04 -8.88
C ILE A 417 3.68 -26.52 -9.02
N ILE A 418 4.00 -25.85 -7.92
CA ILE A 418 4.25 -24.41 -7.90
C ILE A 418 5.73 -24.15 -7.65
N THR A 419 6.33 -23.24 -8.41
CA THR A 419 7.74 -22.84 -8.31
C THR A 419 7.89 -21.38 -7.88
N ARG A 420 9.09 -21.00 -7.43
CA ARG A 420 9.40 -19.58 -7.14
C ARG A 420 9.14 -18.69 -8.34
N SER A 421 9.38 -19.17 -9.56
CA SER A 421 9.14 -18.39 -10.78
C SER A 421 7.64 -18.12 -10.97
N ASP A 422 6.79 -19.11 -10.74
CA ASP A 422 5.33 -18.96 -10.88
C ASP A 422 4.79 -17.92 -9.88
N ILE A 423 5.25 -17.98 -8.64
CA ILE A 423 4.91 -17.00 -7.59
C ILE A 423 5.40 -15.59 -7.97
N MET A 424 6.63 -15.47 -8.49
CA MET A 424 7.17 -14.17 -8.91
C MET A 424 6.40 -13.61 -10.11
N MET A 425 6.09 -14.43 -11.11
CA MET A 425 5.27 -14.01 -12.26
C MET A 425 3.90 -13.52 -11.81
N TYR A 426 3.29 -14.19 -10.82
CA TYR A 426 2.06 -13.72 -10.19
C TYR A 426 2.23 -12.35 -9.50
N PHE A 427 3.25 -12.18 -8.65
CA PHE A 427 3.46 -10.90 -7.92
C PHE A 427 3.81 -9.70 -8.80
N TYR A 428 4.28 -9.93 -10.02
CA TYR A 428 4.59 -8.87 -10.97
C TYR A 428 3.55 -8.73 -12.10
N ASP A 429 2.39 -9.40 -12.00
CA ASP A 429 1.36 -9.45 -13.04
C ASP A 429 1.90 -9.88 -14.44
N ILE A 430 2.90 -10.75 -14.45
CA ILE A 430 3.54 -11.30 -15.67
C ILE A 430 3.08 -12.74 -15.93
N LEU A 431 1.86 -13.10 -15.51
CA LEU A 431 1.36 -14.44 -15.83
C LEU A 431 1.15 -14.56 -17.35
N PRO A 432 1.80 -15.52 -18.03
CA PRO A 432 1.40 -15.87 -19.39
C PRO A 432 -0.07 -16.34 -19.34
N GLU A 433 -0.85 -16.06 -20.40
CA GLU A 433 -2.22 -16.58 -20.54
C GLU A 433 -2.22 -18.11 -20.59
N SER A 434 -2.06 -18.78 -19.45
CA SER A 434 -2.39 -20.18 -19.28
C SER A 434 -3.82 -20.23 -18.76
N THR A 435 -4.77 -20.42 -19.67
CA THR A 435 -6.15 -20.73 -19.32
C THR A 435 -6.18 -21.96 -18.42
N PRO A 436 -6.74 -21.88 -17.19
CA PRO A 436 -7.00 -23.09 -16.41
C PRO A 436 -8.01 -23.96 -17.19
N PRO A 437 -7.81 -25.29 -17.25
CA PRO A 437 -8.73 -26.15 -17.96
C PRO A 437 -10.08 -26.18 -17.24
N ALA A 438 -11.16 -26.24 -18.01
CA ALA A 438 -12.51 -26.40 -17.47
C ALA A 438 -12.60 -27.67 -16.61
N GLU A 439 -13.32 -27.62 -15.49
CA GLU A 439 -13.52 -28.72 -14.52
C GLU A 439 -13.82 -30.09 -15.17
N SER A 440 -14.37 -30.09 -16.39
CA SER A 440 -14.68 -31.27 -17.19
C SER A 440 -13.47 -32.07 -17.71
N GLU A 441 -12.27 -31.48 -17.77
CA GLU A 441 -11.06 -32.18 -18.25
C GLU A 441 -10.38 -32.96 -17.11
N ILE A 442 -10.42 -32.44 -15.88
CA ILE A 442 -9.88 -33.09 -14.67
C ILE A 442 -10.59 -34.44 -14.42
N GLN A 443 -11.88 -34.55 -14.73
CA GLN A 443 -12.64 -35.79 -14.57
C GLN A 443 -12.40 -36.81 -15.70
N LYS A 444 -11.95 -36.40 -16.89
CA LYS A 444 -11.78 -37.31 -18.03
C LYS A 444 -10.48 -38.11 -17.99
N GLU A 445 -9.42 -37.59 -17.36
CA GLU A 445 -8.16 -38.32 -17.20
C GLU A 445 -8.17 -39.31 -16.04
N LEU A 446 -8.98 -39.08 -14.98
CA LEU A 446 -9.15 -40.02 -13.87
C LEU A 446 -9.85 -41.34 -14.27
N VAL A 447 -10.41 -41.43 -15.48
CA VAL A 447 -11.14 -42.62 -15.99
C VAL A 447 -10.32 -43.40 -17.03
N LYS A 448 -9.11 -42.93 -17.38
CA LYS A 448 -8.21 -43.62 -18.32
C LYS A 448 -6.87 -43.98 -17.68
N THR A 449 -6.91 -44.85 -16.68
CA THR A 449 -5.77 -45.72 -16.32
C THR A 449 -6.28 -46.94 -15.58
#